data_AF-A0A257PJG8-F1
#
_entry.id   AF-A0A257PJG8-F1
#
_cell.length_a   1.000
_cell.length_b   1.000
_cell.length_c   1.000
_cell.angle_alpha   90.00
_cell.angle_beta   90.00
_cell.angle_gamma   90.00
#
_symmetry.space_group_name_H-M   'P 1'
#
loop_
_entity.id
_entity.type
_entity.pdbx_description
1 polymer ?
#
loop_
_entity_poly.entity_id
_entity_poly.type
_entity_poly.pdbx_seq_one_letter_code
_entity_poly.pdbx_strand_id
1 'polypeptide(L)'
;LTGLKETVEQLPEFVRLAASMGVSEVHLQRLVFDAAGFGKARPESSLFEQTRAEEQAAIEAAQAIGAALGVTLDASGATEPGLSLKRVADDRPWSTCRRPWSLMYFTAHGRALPCCIAPFSARGYDNYTLGDATQHSLRDIWNSPAYRGFRSSLLGEAPPAPCQNCGLRWSL
;
A
#
# COMPACT_ATOMS: atom_id res chain seq x y z
N LEU A 1 7.22 6.71 -6.58
CA LEU A 1 7.92 7.40 -5.47
C LEU A 1 7.11 7.22 -4.19
N THR A 2 7.73 6.91 -3.05
CA THR A 2 7.03 6.97 -1.76
C THR A 2 6.87 8.42 -1.34
N GLY A 3 5.64 8.88 -1.09
CA GLY A 3 5.35 10.24 -0.64
C GLY A 3 5.70 10.41 0.83
N LEU A 4 6.85 11.04 1.09
CA LEU A 4 7.33 11.41 2.40
C LEU A 4 7.31 12.92 2.56
N LYS A 5 7.19 13.40 3.81
CA LYS A 5 7.33 14.83 4.15
C LYS A 5 8.62 15.42 3.61
N GLU A 6 9.69 14.64 3.68
CA GLU A 6 11.05 15.05 3.37
C GLU A 6 11.35 15.04 1.86
N THR A 7 10.51 14.39 1.04
CA THR A 7 10.82 14.17 -0.39
C THR A 7 9.74 14.64 -1.34
N VAL A 8 8.53 14.97 -0.85
CA VAL A 8 7.40 15.32 -1.74
C VAL A 8 7.65 16.58 -2.56
N GLU A 9 8.45 17.52 -2.04
CA GLU A 9 8.86 18.72 -2.79
C GLU A 9 9.67 18.40 -4.07
N GLN A 10 10.29 17.22 -4.13
CA GLN A 10 11.09 16.77 -5.28
C GLN A 10 10.23 16.09 -6.34
N LEU A 11 8.95 15.85 -6.08
CA LEU A 11 8.05 15.14 -6.98
C LEU A 11 7.94 15.79 -8.38
N PRO A 12 7.87 17.13 -8.53
CA PRO A 12 7.90 17.79 -9.84
C PRO A 12 9.10 17.38 -10.70
N GLU A 13 10.31 17.45 -10.14
CA GLU A 13 11.54 17.09 -10.87
C GLU A 13 11.64 15.59 -11.12
N PHE A 14 11.13 14.77 -10.19
CA PHE A 14 11.00 13.33 -10.41
C PHE A 14 10.11 13.01 -11.62
N VAL A 15 8.99 13.72 -11.81
CA VAL A 15 8.12 13.55 -12.98
C VAL A 15 8.83 13.97 -14.27
N ARG A 16 9.60 15.08 -14.25
CA ARG A 16 10.42 15.48 -15.42
C ARG A 16 11.46 14.43 -15.79
N LEU A 17 12.13 13.85 -14.79
CA LEU A 17 13.10 12.78 -14.99
C LEU A 17 12.43 11.52 -15.56
N ALA A 18 11.26 11.15 -15.04
CA ALA A 18 10.49 10.03 -15.59
C ALA A 18 10.16 10.26 -17.07
N ALA A 19 9.67 11.45 -17.42
CA ALA A 19 9.37 11.82 -18.80
C ALA A 19 10.61 11.74 -19.71
N SER A 20 11.77 12.24 -19.26
CA SER A 20 13.01 12.20 -20.07
C SER A 20 13.55 10.79 -20.29
N MET A 21 13.20 9.86 -19.41
CA MET A 21 13.50 8.43 -19.54
C MET A 21 12.45 7.66 -20.37
N GLY A 22 11.39 8.33 -20.85
CA GLY A 22 10.30 7.70 -21.59
C GLY A 22 9.31 6.91 -20.73
N VAL A 23 9.27 7.18 -19.41
CA VAL A 23 8.29 6.59 -18.50
C VAL A 23 6.97 7.34 -18.63
N SER A 24 5.88 6.61 -18.87
CA SER A 24 4.53 7.17 -19.07
C SER A 24 3.72 7.34 -17.77
N GLU A 25 4.16 6.74 -16.67
CA GLU A 25 3.38 6.66 -15.45
C GLU A 25 4.25 6.74 -14.19
N VAL A 26 3.86 7.59 -13.26
CA VAL A 26 4.48 7.75 -11.95
C VAL A 26 3.42 7.51 -10.88
N HIS A 27 3.75 6.65 -9.91
CA HIS A 27 2.89 6.39 -8.76
C HIS A 27 3.43 7.07 -7.51
N LEU A 28 2.63 7.91 -6.87
CA LEU A 28 2.87 8.41 -5.52
C LEU A 28 2.28 7.43 -4.51
N GLN A 29 3.15 6.65 -3.87
CA GLN A 29 2.76 5.62 -2.90
C GLN A 29 2.79 6.17 -1.47
N ARG A 30 1.77 5.85 -0.66
CA ARG A 30 1.77 6.22 0.76
C ARG A 30 2.85 5.48 1.54
N LEU A 31 3.41 6.14 2.55
CA LEU A 31 4.29 5.47 3.51
C LEU A 31 3.51 4.46 4.36
N VAL A 32 3.96 3.21 4.34
CA VAL A 32 3.47 2.14 5.22
C VAL A 32 4.40 2.07 6.44
N PHE A 33 3.84 2.19 7.65
CA PHE A 33 4.59 2.13 8.90
C PHE A 33 3.82 1.39 10.00
N ASP A 34 4.56 0.76 10.93
CA ASP A 34 4.02 0.15 12.13
C ASP A 34 3.78 1.24 13.20
N ALA A 35 2.57 1.28 13.80
CA ALA A 35 2.24 2.22 14.87
C ALA A 35 3.13 2.04 16.11
N ALA A 36 3.67 0.84 16.33
CA ALA A 36 4.63 0.57 17.40
C ALA A 36 6.05 1.09 17.08
N GLY A 37 6.27 1.75 15.92
CA GLY A 37 7.48 2.53 15.64
C GLY A 37 8.71 1.68 15.32
N PHE A 38 8.53 0.57 14.61
CA PHE A 38 9.65 -0.29 14.23
C PHE A 38 10.25 0.11 12.89
N GLY A 39 11.59 0.06 12.81
CA GLY A 39 12.33 0.46 11.62
C GLY A 39 12.48 1.98 11.49
N LYS A 40 12.64 2.44 10.24
CA LYS A 40 12.86 3.86 9.90
C LYS A 40 11.59 4.58 9.44
N ALA A 41 10.54 3.84 9.07
CA ALA A 41 9.27 4.43 8.66
C ALA A 41 8.54 4.94 9.90
N ARG A 42 8.27 6.25 9.96
CA ARG A 42 7.67 6.90 11.11
C ARG A 42 6.37 7.64 10.73
N PRO A 43 5.40 7.76 11.65
CA PRO A 43 4.17 8.51 11.39
C PRO A 43 4.40 9.97 10.98
N GLU A 44 5.43 10.62 11.53
CA GLU A 44 5.78 12.01 11.24
C GLU A 44 6.28 12.24 9.82
N SER A 45 6.85 11.22 9.17
CA SER A 45 7.29 11.30 7.76
C SER A 45 6.14 11.04 6.78
N SER A 46 4.96 10.64 7.26
CA SER A 46 3.80 10.34 6.41
C SER A 46 3.08 11.61 5.94
N LEU A 47 2.69 11.63 4.67
CA LEU A 47 1.79 12.65 4.13
C LEU A 47 0.31 12.41 4.49
N PHE A 48 -0.07 11.15 4.73
CA PHE A 48 -1.46 10.75 4.98
C PHE A 48 -2.04 11.44 6.22
N GLU A 49 -3.24 12.03 6.09
CA GLU A 49 -3.96 12.82 7.11
C GLU A 49 -3.23 14.07 7.64
N GLN A 50 -1.99 14.32 7.19
CA GLN A 50 -1.13 15.37 7.74
C GLN A 50 -0.61 16.31 6.65
N THR A 51 -1.13 16.25 5.42
CA THR A 51 -0.61 17.03 4.29
C THR A 51 -0.71 18.54 4.55
N ARG A 52 0.39 19.26 4.35
CA ARG A 52 0.48 20.73 4.48
C ARG A 52 0.28 21.40 3.12
N ALA A 53 0.06 22.71 3.13
CA ALA A 53 -0.18 23.49 1.93
C ALA A 53 0.99 23.39 0.93
N GLU A 54 2.23 23.45 1.42
CA GLU A 54 3.43 23.33 0.59
C GLU A 54 3.55 21.95 -0.08
N GLU A 55 3.17 20.89 0.62
CA GLU A 55 3.22 19.51 0.11
C GLU A 55 2.11 19.27 -0.93
N GLN A 56 0.92 19.81 -0.68
CA GLN A 56 -0.19 19.78 -1.64
C GLN A 56 0.16 20.55 -2.92
N ALA A 57 0.78 21.73 -2.79
CA ALA A 57 1.23 22.51 -3.93
C ALA A 57 2.29 21.78 -4.76
N ALA A 58 3.22 21.04 -4.12
CA ALA A 58 4.20 20.23 -4.82
C ALA A 58 3.54 19.08 -5.62
N ILE A 59 2.51 18.44 -5.06
CA ILE A 59 1.73 17.39 -5.76
C ILE A 59 1.00 17.98 -6.96
N GLU A 60 0.29 19.09 -6.79
CA GLU A 60 -0.45 19.76 -7.87
C GLU A 60 0.49 20.22 -9.00
N ALA A 61 1.66 20.79 -8.65
CA ALA A 61 2.67 21.18 -9.63
C ALA A 61 3.18 19.97 -10.41
N ALA A 62 3.43 18.84 -9.74
CA ALA A 62 3.86 17.61 -10.39
C ALA A 62 2.78 17.03 -11.31
N GLN A 63 1.49 17.08 -10.91
CA GLN A 63 0.37 16.66 -11.76
C GLN A 63 0.28 17.52 -13.03
N ALA A 64 0.41 18.84 -12.90
CA ALA A 64 0.39 19.76 -14.04
C ALA A 64 1.57 19.49 -15.00
N ILE A 65 2.77 19.25 -14.47
CA ILE A 65 3.96 18.89 -15.27
C ILE A 65 3.75 17.54 -15.97
N GLY A 66 3.21 16.54 -15.26
CA GLY A 66 2.91 15.23 -15.83
C GLY A 66 1.95 15.35 -17.00
N ALA A 67 0.83 16.05 -16.83
CA ALA A 67 -0.14 16.30 -17.89
C ALA A 67 0.49 16.98 -19.13
N ALA A 68 1.38 17.96 -18.93
CA ALA A 68 2.07 18.64 -20.02
C ALA A 68 3.09 17.75 -20.76
N LEU A 69 3.70 16.79 -20.05
CA LEU A 69 4.74 15.89 -20.58
C LEU A 69 4.20 14.53 -21.04
N GLY A 70 2.89 14.29 -20.91
CA GLY A 70 2.28 12.98 -21.22
C GLY A 70 2.62 11.89 -20.21
N VAL A 71 2.91 12.27 -18.96
CA VAL A 71 3.14 11.35 -17.84
C VAL A 71 1.94 11.40 -16.89
N THR A 72 1.28 10.26 -16.69
CA THR A 72 0.23 10.15 -15.69
C THR A 72 0.86 10.10 -14.30
N LEU A 73 0.40 10.96 -13.39
CA LEU A 73 0.76 10.91 -11.99
C LEU A 73 -0.45 10.42 -11.17
N ASP A 74 -0.40 9.15 -10.77
CA ASP A 74 -1.43 8.50 -9.97
C ASP A 74 -0.97 8.26 -8.53
N ALA A 75 -1.90 7.99 -7.62
CA ALA A 75 -1.58 7.37 -6.35
C ALA A 75 -1.95 5.89 -6.30
N SER A 76 -1.31 5.24 -5.34
CA SER A 76 -1.61 3.87 -4.95
C SER A 76 -3.12 3.68 -4.75
N GLY A 77 -3.71 2.72 -5.49
CA GLY A 77 -5.15 2.42 -5.52
C GLY A 77 -5.94 3.04 -6.68
N ALA A 78 -5.27 3.52 -7.74
CA ALA A 78 -5.91 4.15 -8.91
C ALA A 78 -6.83 5.32 -8.53
N THR A 79 -6.37 6.12 -7.57
CA THR A 79 -7.05 7.34 -7.12
C THR A 79 -6.14 8.53 -7.36
N GLU A 80 -6.73 9.70 -7.59
CA GLU A 80 -6.03 10.97 -7.63
C GLU A 80 -5.07 11.10 -6.43
N PRO A 81 -3.78 11.46 -6.65
CA PRO A 81 -2.75 11.58 -5.62
C PRO A 81 -3.22 12.23 -4.31
N GLY A 82 -3.82 13.41 -4.39
CA GLY A 82 -4.31 14.14 -3.23
C GLY A 82 -5.54 13.51 -2.55
N LEU A 83 -6.39 12.80 -3.29
CA LEU A 83 -7.53 12.08 -2.72
C LEU A 83 -7.03 10.87 -1.91
N SER A 84 -5.99 10.21 -2.39
CA SER A 84 -5.35 9.13 -1.66
C SER A 84 -4.80 9.62 -0.30
N LEU A 85 -4.39 10.87 -0.15
CA LEU A 85 -3.81 11.33 1.13
C LEU A 85 -4.87 11.62 2.22
N LYS A 86 -6.16 11.51 1.90
CA LYS A 86 -7.28 11.78 2.81
C LYS A 86 -7.92 10.48 3.32
N ARG A 87 -8.41 10.51 4.55
CA ARG A 87 -9.22 9.40 5.11
C ARG A 87 -10.64 9.45 4.56
N VAL A 88 -11.11 8.30 4.07
CA VAL A 88 -12.54 8.06 3.81
C VAL A 88 -13.18 7.58 5.11
N ALA A 89 -14.30 8.19 5.51
CA ALA A 89 -15.06 7.77 6.68
C ALA A 89 -15.90 6.53 6.34
N ASP A 90 -15.34 5.36 6.60
CA ASP A 90 -16.00 4.05 6.50
C ASP A 90 -15.79 3.31 7.83
N ASP A 91 -16.84 2.68 8.33
CA ASP A 91 -16.89 1.84 9.52
C ASP A 91 -16.17 0.48 9.33
N ARG A 92 -15.97 0.05 8.08
CA ARG A 92 -15.16 -1.12 7.69
C ARG A 92 -14.28 -0.82 6.48
N PRO A 93 -13.25 0.03 6.62
CA PRO A 93 -12.43 0.52 5.52
C PRO A 93 -11.64 -0.59 4.80
N TRP A 94 -11.46 -1.75 5.42
CA TRP A 94 -10.80 -2.93 4.81
C TRP A 94 -11.75 -3.76 3.93
N SER A 95 -13.06 -3.55 4.00
CA SER A 95 -14.08 -4.44 3.43
C SER A 95 -14.04 -4.53 1.91
N THR A 96 -13.48 -3.52 1.25
CA THR A 96 -13.29 -3.48 -0.21
C THR A 96 -12.02 -4.20 -0.66
N CYS A 97 -11.16 -4.66 0.26
CA CYS A 97 -9.97 -5.42 -0.06
C CYS A 97 -10.31 -6.78 -0.70
N ARG A 98 -9.90 -6.97 -1.96
CA ARG A 98 -10.07 -8.24 -2.69
C ARG A 98 -8.77 -9.04 -2.85
N ARG A 99 -7.62 -8.53 -2.41
CA ARG A 99 -6.30 -9.16 -2.63
C ARG A 99 -6.25 -10.64 -2.24
N PRO A 100 -6.82 -11.09 -1.11
CA PRO A 100 -6.80 -12.52 -0.77
C PRO A 100 -7.58 -13.44 -1.71
N TRP A 101 -8.39 -12.90 -2.64
CA TRP A 101 -9.11 -13.66 -3.66
C TRP A 101 -8.55 -13.52 -5.07
N SER A 102 -7.62 -12.59 -5.31
CA SER A 102 -7.03 -12.37 -6.64
C SER A 102 -5.51 -12.54 -6.69
N LEU A 103 -4.81 -12.50 -5.55
CA LEU A 103 -3.36 -12.45 -5.48
C LEU A 103 -2.81 -13.32 -4.34
N MET A 104 -1.65 -13.95 -4.59
CA MET A 104 -0.82 -14.60 -3.58
C MET A 104 0.52 -13.88 -3.48
N TYR A 105 0.98 -13.64 -2.25
CA TYR A 105 2.32 -13.12 -2.01
C TYR A 105 3.19 -14.22 -1.45
N PHE A 106 4.42 -14.29 -1.93
CA PHE A 106 5.41 -15.23 -1.45
C PHE A 106 6.69 -14.52 -1.06
N THR A 107 7.23 -14.92 0.09
CA THR A 107 8.62 -14.59 0.42
C THR A 107 9.59 -15.35 -0.49
N ALA A 108 10.84 -14.91 -0.55
CA ALA A 108 11.91 -15.63 -1.24
C ALA A 108 12.11 -17.08 -0.72
N HIS A 109 11.71 -17.36 0.53
CA HIS A 109 11.78 -18.70 1.13
C HIS A 109 10.49 -19.52 0.95
N GLY A 110 9.57 -19.11 0.07
CA GLY A 110 8.38 -19.89 -0.26
C GLY A 110 7.20 -19.75 0.72
N ARG A 111 7.33 -18.97 1.81
CA ARG A 111 6.19 -18.69 2.71
C ARG A 111 5.12 -17.86 2.01
N ALA A 112 3.89 -18.34 2.02
CA ALA A 112 2.72 -17.65 1.48
C ALA A 112 2.18 -16.62 2.48
N LEU A 113 1.87 -15.41 2.03
CA LEU A 113 1.38 -14.30 2.84
C LEU A 113 0.03 -13.79 2.30
N PRO A 114 -0.85 -13.22 3.15
CA PRO A 114 -2.14 -12.68 2.72
C PRO A 114 -2.01 -11.41 1.87
N CYS A 115 -0.98 -10.60 2.11
CA CYS A 115 -0.67 -9.40 1.34
C CYS A 115 0.80 -9.00 1.53
N CYS A 116 1.34 -8.13 0.67
CA CYS A 116 2.68 -7.57 0.82
C CYS A 116 2.85 -6.68 2.08
N ILE A 117 1.76 -6.19 2.67
CA ILE A 117 1.80 -5.33 3.85
C ILE A 117 1.93 -6.14 5.15
N ALA A 118 1.52 -7.42 5.14
CA ALA A 118 1.45 -8.24 6.36
C ALA A 118 2.74 -8.23 7.20
N PRO A 119 3.95 -8.39 6.62
CA PRO A 119 5.20 -8.36 7.38
C PRO A 119 5.51 -7.01 8.06
N PHE A 120 4.92 -5.91 7.59
CA PHE A 120 5.13 -4.57 8.13
C PHE A 120 4.09 -4.20 9.19
N SER A 121 2.99 -4.95 9.26
CA SER A 121 1.84 -4.67 10.14
C SER A 121 1.60 -5.72 11.22
N ALA A 122 2.22 -6.89 11.11
CA ALA A 122 2.13 -7.98 12.08
C ALA A 122 3.52 -8.59 12.30
N ARG A 123 3.82 -8.96 13.55
CA ARG A 123 5.11 -9.56 13.93
C ARG A 123 5.04 -11.07 13.89
N GLY A 124 6.18 -11.71 13.63
CA GLY A 124 6.31 -13.17 13.61
C GLY A 124 5.66 -13.77 12.36
N TYR A 125 6.45 -14.45 11.54
CA TYR A 125 5.96 -15.06 10.30
C TYR A 125 4.76 -15.99 10.56
N ASP A 126 4.72 -16.66 11.71
CA ASP A 126 3.63 -17.57 12.07
C ASP A 126 2.27 -16.87 12.18
N ASN A 127 2.25 -15.57 12.47
CA ASN A 127 1.00 -14.81 12.63
C ASN A 127 0.34 -14.43 11.30
N TYR A 128 1.03 -14.60 10.18
CA TYR A 128 0.52 -14.21 8.87
C TYR A 128 0.95 -15.14 7.72
N THR A 129 1.60 -16.27 8.01
CA THR A 129 1.93 -17.28 7.00
C THR A 129 0.72 -18.17 6.74
N LEU A 130 0.32 -18.30 5.47
CA LEU A 130 -0.85 -19.07 5.04
C LEU A 130 -0.50 -20.41 4.36
N GLY A 131 0.79 -20.70 4.24
CA GLY A 131 1.31 -21.93 3.65
C GLY A 131 2.78 -21.82 3.23
N ASP A 132 3.31 -22.89 2.65
CA ASP A 132 4.71 -23.01 2.23
C ASP A 132 4.80 -23.69 0.86
N ALA A 133 5.24 -22.93 -0.15
CA ALA A 133 5.38 -23.39 -1.54
C ALA A 133 6.53 -24.37 -1.75
N THR A 134 7.40 -24.57 -0.76
CA THR A 134 8.41 -25.63 -0.79
C THR A 134 7.82 -26.99 -0.42
N GLN A 135 6.66 -27.02 0.23
CA GLN A 135 6.02 -28.24 0.75
C GLN A 135 4.72 -28.59 0.01
N HIS A 136 3.99 -27.59 -0.49
CA HIS A 136 2.66 -27.76 -1.07
C HIS A 136 2.52 -27.02 -2.41
N SER A 137 1.62 -27.51 -3.27
CA SER A 137 1.30 -26.81 -4.50
C SER A 137 0.60 -25.47 -4.22
N LEU A 138 0.71 -24.50 -5.13
CA LEU A 138 0.02 -23.21 -5.00
C LEU A 138 -1.50 -23.38 -4.88
N ARG A 139 -2.07 -24.38 -5.57
CA ARG A 139 -3.50 -24.71 -5.50
C ARG A 139 -3.89 -25.18 -4.11
N ASP A 140 -3.07 -26.02 -3.47
CA ASP A 140 -3.34 -26.53 -2.13
C ASP A 140 -3.24 -25.42 -1.09
N ILE A 141 -2.22 -24.55 -1.22
CA ILE A 141 -2.05 -23.37 -0.36
C ILE A 141 -3.22 -22.41 -0.51
N TRP A 142 -3.61 -22.06 -1.73
CA TRP A 142 -4.72 -21.15 -2.02
C TRP A 142 -6.05 -21.60 -1.44
N ASN A 143 -6.23 -22.92 -1.37
CA ASN A 143 -7.42 -23.57 -0.85
C ASN A 143 -7.21 -24.14 0.56
N SER A 144 -6.14 -23.79 1.26
CA SER A 144 -5.83 -24.33 2.58
C SER A 144 -6.82 -23.82 3.64
N PRO A 145 -6.97 -24.52 4.78
CA PRO A 145 -7.72 -24.02 5.92
C PRO A 145 -7.24 -22.65 6.40
N ALA A 146 -5.92 -22.40 6.38
CA ALA A 146 -5.34 -21.12 6.77
C ALA A 146 -5.78 -19.97 5.83
N TYR A 147 -5.73 -20.19 4.52
CA TYR A 147 -6.15 -19.17 3.54
C TYR A 147 -7.66 -18.91 3.59
N ARG A 148 -8.47 -19.97 3.71
CA ARG A 148 -9.93 -19.85 3.87
C ARG A 148 -10.28 -19.16 5.18
N GLY A 149 -9.62 -19.52 6.27
CA GLY A 149 -9.78 -18.88 7.58
C GLY A 149 -9.48 -17.40 7.52
N PHE A 150 -8.36 -17.00 6.90
CA PHE A 150 -8.01 -15.60 6.71
C PHE A 150 -9.08 -14.82 5.93
N ARG A 151 -9.58 -15.39 4.81
CA ARG A 151 -10.67 -14.79 4.01
C ARG A 151 -11.94 -14.60 4.83
N SER A 152 -12.33 -15.61 5.62
CA SER A 152 -13.49 -15.52 6.50
C SER A 152 -13.32 -14.44 7.57
N SER A 153 -12.16 -14.38 8.23
CA SER A 153 -11.86 -13.35 9.23
C SER A 153 -11.86 -11.94 8.64
N LEU A 154 -11.36 -11.77 7.40
CA LEU A 154 -11.36 -10.46 6.73
C LEU A 154 -12.77 -9.92 6.48
N LEU A 155 -13.77 -10.79 6.29
CA LEU A 155 -15.16 -10.39 6.10
C LEU A 155 -15.89 -10.05 7.41
N GLY A 156 -15.29 -10.38 8.56
CA GLY A 156 -15.85 -10.14 9.88
C GLY A 156 -15.65 -8.70 10.37
N GLU A 157 -16.16 -8.44 11.59
CA GLU A 157 -16.04 -7.14 12.27
C GLU A 157 -14.64 -6.92 12.88
N ALA A 158 -13.90 -8.01 13.14
CA ALA A 158 -12.55 -7.98 13.67
C ALA A 158 -11.59 -8.62 12.66
N PRO A 159 -11.10 -7.86 11.66
CA PRO A 159 -10.24 -8.42 10.62
C PRO A 159 -8.86 -8.77 11.20
N PRO A 160 -8.09 -9.64 10.52
CA PRO A 160 -6.72 -9.97 10.92
C PRO A 160 -5.86 -8.70 11.07
N ALA A 161 -4.88 -8.72 11.97
CA ALA A 161 -4.06 -7.53 12.28
C ALA A 161 -3.52 -6.77 11.05
N PRO A 162 -3.03 -7.43 9.98
CA PRO A 162 -2.61 -6.73 8.77
C PRO A 162 -3.67 -5.88 8.07
N CYS A 163 -4.94 -6.24 8.26
CA CYS A 163 -6.08 -5.67 7.57
C CYS A 163 -6.74 -4.52 8.32
N GLN A 164 -6.52 -4.40 9.64
CA GLN A 164 -7.16 -3.37 10.49
C GLN A 164 -6.91 -1.93 10.02
N ASN A 165 -5.81 -1.70 9.32
CA ASN A 165 -5.44 -0.38 8.79
C ASN A 165 -5.59 -0.29 7.24
N CYS A 166 -6.09 -1.32 6.57
CA CYS A 166 -6.38 -1.29 5.13
C CYS A 166 -7.51 -0.30 4.82
N GLY A 167 -7.38 0.45 3.72
CA GLY A 167 -8.32 1.52 3.34
C GLY A 167 -8.16 2.80 4.17
N LEU A 168 -7.51 2.71 5.33
CA LEU A 168 -7.10 3.85 6.15
C LEU A 168 -5.65 4.23 5.84
N ARG A 169 -4.68 3.50 6.40
CA ARG A 169 -3.25 3.82 6.31
C ARG A 169 -2.59 3.29 5.05
N TRP A 170 -3.17 2.27 4.42
CA TRP A 170 -2.68 1.68 3.18
C TRP A 170 -3.76 1.74 2.12
N SER A 171 -3.37 2.05 0.89
CA SER A 171 -4.29 2.02 -0.24
C SER A 171 -4.72 0.59 -0.58
N LEU A 172 -5.96 0.49 -1.06
CA LEU A 172 -6.53 -0.74 -1.61
C LEU A 172 -6.28 -0.85 -3.10
#